data_AF-A0A535IH56-F1
#
_entry.id   AF-A0A535IH56-F1
#
_cell.length_a   1.000
_cell.length_b   1.000
_cell.length_c   1.000
_cell.angle_alpha   90.00
_cell.angle_beta   90.00
_cell.angle_gamma   90.00
#
_symmetry.space_group_name_H-M   'P 1'
#
loop_
_entity.id
_entity.type
_entity.pdbx_description
1 polymer ?
#
loop_
_entity_poly.entity_id
_entity_poly.type
_entity_poly.pdbx_seq_one_letter_code
_entity_poly.pdbx_strand_id
1 'polypeptide(L)'
;MSNARLCALIGYERALPSIKAWLHDPNPPVRRAASEGLRIWTRRPYFRDHPDQAIALLSALRADPSEYVRKSAGNALRDISRKHPDLIRAELRGWVLSDRATAQTHKLASRFISD
;
A
#
# COMPACT_ATOMS: atom_id res chain seq x y z
N MET A 1 11.59 -13.67 -11.61
CA MET A 1 11.11 -13.95 -10.23
C MET A 1 10.12 -12.87 -9.83
N SER A 2 9.03 -13.19 -9.13
CA SER A 2 8.08 -12.17 -8.66
C SER A 2 8.60 -11.44 -7.42
N ASN A 3 8.16 -10.18 -7.23
CA ASN A 3 8.55 -9.34 -6.08
C ASN A 3 8.31 -10.05 -4.74
N ALA A 4 7.16 -10.71 -4.59
CA ALA A 4 6.82 -11.48 -3.39
C ALA A 4 7.76 -12.68 -3.15
N ARG A 5 8.22 -13.34 -4.22
CA ARG A 5 9.17 -14.47 -4.10
C ARG A 5 10.53 -14.00 -3.60
N LEU A 6 11.02 -12.85 -4.07
CA LEU A 6 12.27 -12.26 -3.55
C LEU A 6 12.12 -11.93 -2.06
N CYS A 7 11.04 -11.24 -1.68
CA CYS A 7 10.80 -10.84 -0.29
C CYS A 7 10.72 -12.06 0.64
N ALA A 8 10.07 -13.13 0.21
CA ALA A 8 9.99 -14.38 0.97
C ALA A 8 11.35 -15.08 1.13
N LEU A 9 12.23 -14.98 0.12
CA LEU A 9 13.55 -15.60 0.12
C LEU A 9 14.53 -14.87 1.07
N ILE A 10 14.55 -13.54 1.01
CA ILE A 10 15.55 -12.75 1.77
C ILE A 10 15.03 -12.22 3.11
N GLY A 11 13.71 -12.31 3.34
CA GLY A 11 12.99 -11.71 4.47
C GLY A 11 12.40 -10.34 4.12
N TYR A 12 11.17 -10.08 4.55
CA TYR A 12 10.42 -8.86 4.21
C TYR A 12 11.06 -7.58 4.77
N GLU A 13 11.60 -7.64 5.99
CA GLU A 13 12.37 -6.54 6.58
C GLU A 13 13.60 -6.20 5.74
N ARG A 14 14.41 -7.22 5.40
CA ARG A 14 15.60 -7.06 4.57
C ARG A 14 15.27 -6.63 3.14
N ALA A 15 14.07 -6.95 2.66
CA ALA A 15 13.59 -6.54 1.35
C ALA A 15 13.05 -5.11 1.29
N LEU A 16 12.94 -4.39 2.42
CA LEU A 16 12.42 -3.01 2.45
C LEU A 16 13.10 -2.06 1.46
N PRO A 17 14.43 -2.06 1.27
CA PRO A 17 15.07 -1.21 0.27
C PRO A 17 14.59 -1.54 -1.16
N SER A 18 14.46 -2.82 -1.50
CA SER A 18 13.96 -3.26 -2.80
C SER A 18 12.48 -2.92 -2.99
N ILE A 19 11.65 -3.11 -1.95
CA ILE A 19 10.24 -2.75 -1.98
C ILE A 19 10.09 -1.24 -2.24
N LYS A 20 10.83 -0.41 -1.50
CA LYS A 20 10.85 1.05 -1.71
C LYS A 20 11.27 1.40 -3.13
N ALA A 21 12.35 0.78 -3.64
CA ALA A 21 12.80 1.01 -5.01
C ALA A 21 11.70 0.69 -6.05
N TRP A 22 11.01 -0.45 -5.91
CA TRP A 22 9.93 -0.81 -6.83
C TRP A 22 8.71 0.10 -6.74
N LEU A 23 8.38 0.59 -5.54
CA LEU A 23 7.28 1.54 -5.35
C LEU A 23 7.60 2.94 -5.90
N HIS A 24 8.87 3.27 -6.12
CA HIS A 24 9.32 4.52 -6.75
C HIS A 24 9.79 4.36 -8.20
N ASP A 25 9.65 3.17 -8.79
CA ASP A 25 10.09 2.89 -10.14
C ASP A 25 9.34 3.78 -11.16
N PRO A 26 10.00 4.32 -12.20
CA PRO A 26 9.33 5.14 -13.20
C PRO A 26 8.21 4.40 -13.94
N ASN A 27 8.31 3.07 -14.04
CA ASN A 27 7.37 2.22 -14.78
C ASN A 27 6.13 1.86 -13.93
N PRO A 28 4.91 2.31 -14.29
CA PRO A 28 3.70 2.05 -13.51
C PRO A 28 3.40 0.56 -13.28
N PRO A 29 3.56 -0.35 -14.28
CA PRO A 29 3.57 -1.79 -14.06
C PRO A 29 4.44 -2.29 -12.90
N VAL A 30 5.63 -1.74 -12.68
CA VAL A 30 6.54 -2.18 -11.60
C VAL A 30 5.98 -1.76 -10.25
N ARG A 31 5.54 -0.49 -10.11
CA ARG A 31 4.90 0.02 -8.88
C ARG A 31 3.63 -0.76 -8.55
N ARG A 32 2.83 -1.08 -9.57
CA ARG A 32 1.61 -1.89 -9.42
C ARG A 32 1.94 -3.33 -9.00
N ALA A 33 2.98 -3.94 -9.59
CA ALA A 33 3.40 -5.28 -9.21
C ALA A 33 3.88 -5.35 -7.76
N ALA A 34 4.56 -4.31 -7.26
CA ALA A 34 4.97 -4.23 -5.86
C ALA A 34 3.76 -4.04 -4.92
N SER A 35 2.90 -3.06 -5.19
CA SER A 35 1.70 -2.80 -4.37
C SER A 35 0.71 -3.97 -4.35
N GLU A 36 0.48 -4.61 -5.50
CA GLU A 36 -0.46 -5.72 -5.63
C GLU A 36 0.14 -7.05 -5.15
N GLY A 37 1.39 -7.35 -5.52
CA GLY A 37 2.01 -8.66 -5.32
C GLY A 37 2.19 -9.04 -3.85
N LEU A 38 2.23 -8.04 -2.95
CA LEU A 38 2.33 -8.28 -1.51
C LEU A 38 0.98 -8.38 -0.81
N ARG A 39 -0.15 -8.08 -1.48
CA ARG A 39 -1.49 -8.17 -0.88
C ARG A 39 -1.80 -9.59 -0.40
N ILE A 40 -2.44 -9.78 0.75
CA ILE A 40 -2.72 -8.77 1.80
C ILE A 40 -1.42 -8.52 2.58
N TRP A 41 -0.94 -7.27 2.61
CA TRP A 41 0.37 -6.91 3.13
C TRP A 41 0.58 -7.33 4.59
N THR A 42 -0.39 -7.08 5.46
CA THR A 42 -0.34 -7.44 6.89
C THR A 42 -0.50 -8.94 7.18
N ARG A 43 -0.56 -9.79 6.14
CA ARG A 43 -0.42 -11.25 6.29
C ARG A 43 1.02 -11.73 6.05
N ARG A 44 1.91 -10.85 5.58
CA ARG A 44 3.31 -11.21 5.34
C ARG A 44 4.11 -11.09 6.64
N PRO A 45 5.16 -11.93 6.85
CA PRO A 45 6.13 -11.71 7.91
C PRO A 45 6.65 -10.26 7.90
N TYR A 46 7.07 -9.76 9.06
CA TYR A 46 7.38 -8.34 9.31
C TYR A 46 6.14 -7.43 9.28
N PHE A 47 5.43 -7.33 8.16
CA PHE A 47 4.26 -6.43 8.04
C PHE A 47 3.06 -6.84 8.90
N ARG A 48 2.97 -8.11 9.31
CA ARG A 48 1.99 -8.57 10.30
C ARG A 48 2.20 -7.92 11.66
N ASP A 49 3.46 -7.76 12.05
CA ASP A 49 3.88 -7.27 13.36
C ASP A 49 4.13 -5.74 13.31
N HIS A 50 4.33 -5.20 12.10
CA HIS A 50 4.53 -3.78 11.78
C HIS A 50 3.53 -3.29 10.69
N PRO A 51 2.21 -3.25 10.98
CA PRO A 51 1.20 -2.84 10.02
C PRO A 51 1.34 -1.36 9.59
N ASP A 52 1.88 -0.50 10.46
CA ASP A 52 2.20 0.90 10.19
C ASP A 52 3.17 1.05 9.01
N GLN A 53 4.17 0.18 8.91
CA GLN A 53 5.14 0.19 7.82
C GLN A 53 4.48 -0.13 6.47
N ALA A 54 3.56 -1.09 6.45
CA ALA A 54 2.79 -1.40 5.23
C ALA A 54 1.90 -0.22 4.82
N ILE A 55 1.24 0.42 5.79
CA ILE A 55 0.38 1.59 5.56
C ILE A 55 1.19 2.75 5.00
N ALA A 56 2.33 3.08 5.58
CA ALA A 56 3.18 4.18 5.12
C ALA A 56 3.67 3.98 3.68
N LEU A 57 4.13 2.76 3.35
CA LEU A 57 4.60 2.42 2.00
C LEU A 57 3.49 2.52 0.95
N LEU A 58 2.29 2.04 1.27
CA LEU A 58 1.15 2.10 0.35
C LEU A 58 0.59 3.52 0.21
N SER A 59 0.59 4.30 1.29
CA SER A 59 0.08 5.68 1.32
C SER A 59 0.96 6.65 0.54
N ALA A 60 2.23 6.31 0.32
CA ALA A 60 3.12 7.03 -0.60
C ALA A 60 2.61 7.02 -2.06
N LEU A 61 1.80 6.01 -2.44
CA LEU A 61 1.20 5.89 -3.77
C LEU A 61 -0.17 6.59 -3.90
N ARG A 62 -0.64 7.30 -2.87
CA ARG A 62 -2.01 7.86 -2.85
C ARG A 62 -2.35 8.75 -4.04
N ALA A 63 -1.38 9.53 -4.49
CA ALA A 63 -1.48 10.48 -5.59
C ALA A 63 -0.72 10.01 -6.84
N ASP A 64 -0.43 8.71 -6.96
CA ASP A 64 0.31 8.17 -8.11
C ASP A 64 -0.35 8.61 -9.43
N PRO A 65 0.40 9.07 -10.46
CA PRO A 65 -0.20 9.54 -11.71
C PRO A 65 -1.00 8.44 -12.44
N SER A 66 -0.64 7.17 -12.23
CA SER A 66 -1.32 6.05 -12.84
C SER A 66 -2.53 5.61 -12.01
N GLU A 67 -3.74 5.75 -12.59
CA GLU A 67 -4.97 5.21 -11.97
C GLU A 67 -4.86 3.72 -11.63
N TYR A 68 -4.14 2.97 -12.46
CA TYR A 68 -3.90 1.55 -12.30
C TYR A 68 -3.12 1.23 -11.01
N VAL A 69 -2.13 2.06 -10.67
CA VAL A 69 -1.36 1.96 -9.41
C VAL A 69 -2.22 2.40 -8.23
N ARG A 70 -2.94 3.52 -8.35
CA ARG A 70 -3.86 4.02 -7.31
C ARG A 70 -4.92 3.01 -6.90
N LYS A 71 -5.50 2.29 -7.86
CA LYS A 71 -6.45 1.20 -7.58
C LYS A 71 -5.82 0.08 -6.76
N SER A 72 -4.57 -0.28 -7.03
CA SER A 72 -3.88 -1.31 -6.25
C SER A 72 -3.57 -0.82 -4.84
N ALA A 73 -3.01 0.39 -4.69
CA ALA A 73 -2.72 0.99 -3.39
C ALA A 73 -3.96 1.14 -2.51
N GLY A 74 -5.05 1.71 -3.06
CA GLY A 74 -6.31 1.88 -2.33
C GLY A 74 -6.94 0.55 -1.91
N ASN A 75 -6.88 -0.48 -2.76
CA ASN A 75 -7.36 -1.81 -2.40
C ASN A 75 -6.46 -2.52 -1.37
N ALA A 76 -5.14 -2.32 -1.44
CA ALA A 76 -4.21 -2.84 -0.44
C ALA A 76 -4.48 -2.22 0.95
N LEU A 77 -4.68 -0.90 1.02
CA LEU A 77 -5.09 -0.21 2.25
C LEU A 77 -6.46 -0.68 2.75
N ARG A 78 -7.40 -0.91 1.83
CA ARG A 78 -8.72 -1.49 2.16
C ARG A 78 -8.63 -2.92 2.72
N ASP A 79 -7.67 -3.71 2.27
CA ASP A 79 -7.47 -5.06 2.83
C ASP A 79 -6.94 -4.97 4.28
N ILE A 80 -6.07 -3.99 4.55
CA ILE A 80 -5.54 -3.72 5.90
C ILE A 80 -6.64 -3.19 6.82
N SER A 81 -7.54 -2.34 6.34
CA SER A 81 -8.61 -1.73 7.15
C SER A 81 -9.56 -2.74 7.79
N ARG A 82 -9.69 -3.93 7.21
CA ARG A 82 -10.50 -5.03 7.79
C ARG A 82 -9.96 -5.55 9.11
N LYS A 83 -8.65 -5.44 9.36
CA LYS A 83 -8.00 -5.92 10.59
C LYS A 83 -7.43 -4.78 11.44
N HIS A 84 -7.03 -3.69 10.82
CA HIS A 84 -6.44 -2.52 11.46
C HIS A 84 -7.22 -1.24 11.07
N PRO A 85 -8.53 -1.17 11.37
CA PRO A 85 -9.36 -0.03 10.96
C PRO A 85 -8.89 1.29 11.56
N ASP A 86 -8.46 1.30 12.83
CA ASP A 86 -8.03 2.53 13.51
C ASP A 86 -6.75 3.11 12.92
N LEU A 87 -5.79 2.26 12.53
CA LEU A 87 -4.56 2.72 11.87
C LEU A 87 -4.85 3.32 10.49
N ILE A 88 -5.75 2.70 9.71
CA ILE A 88 -6.16 3.27 8.43
C ILE A 88 -6.95 4.56 8.64
N ARG A 89 -7.84 4.63 9.63
CA ARG A 89 -8.58 5.86 9.95
C ARG A 89 -7.62 7.01 10.30
N ALA A 90 -6.61 6.74 11.14
CA ALA A 90 -5.61 7.72 11.52
C ALA A 90 -4.81 8.23 10.32
N GLU A 91 -4.34 7.33 9.45
CA GLU A 91 -3.63 7.68 8.22
C GLU A 91 -4.50 8.54 7.29
N LEU A 92 -5.73 8.08 6.99
CA LEU A 92 -6.63 8.75 6.05
C LEU A 92 -7.08 10.14 6.53
N ARG A 93 -7.21 10.37 7.85
CA ARG A 93 -7.50 11.70 8.42
C ARG A 93 -6.43 12.74 8.09
N GLY A 94 -5.19 12.31 7.84
CA GLY A 94 -4.09 13.18 7.44
C GLY A 94 -4.07 13.54 5.96
N TRP A 95 -4.93 12.96 5.13
CA TRP A 95 -4.88 13.15 3.68
C TRP A 95 -5.64 14.41 3.24
N VAL A 96 -4.97 15.24 2.44
CA VAL A 96 -5.61 16.36 1.73
C VAL A 96 -6.24 15.83 0.44
N LEU A 97 -7.55 15.98 0.30
CA LEU A 97 -8.33 15.41 -0.82
C LEU A 97 -8.59 16.42 -1.95
N SER A 98 -7.70 17.41 -2.12
CA SER A 98 -7.88 18.49 -3.09
C SER A 98 -7.73 18.03 -4.54
N ASP A 99 -6.98 16.96 -4.80
CA ASP A 99 -6.78 16.41 -6.13
C ASP A 99 -7.56 15.10 -6.34
N ARG A 100 -7.99 14.87 -7.59
CA ARG A 100 -8.80 13.70 -7.97
C ARG A 100 -8.07 12.38 -7.77
N ALA A 101 -6.74 12.37 -7.85
CA ALA A 101 -5.94 11.16 -7.73
C ALA A 101 -5.96 10.66 -6.28
N THR A 102 -5.65 11.53 -5.32
CA THR A 102 -5.73 11.24 -3.89
C THR A 102 -7.16 10.88 -3.46
N ALA A 103 -8.16 11.64 -3.92
CA ALA A 103 -9.56 11.37 -3.62
C ALA A 103 -10.01 9.97 -4.10
N GLN A 104 -9.55 9.54 -5.28
CA GLN A 104 -9.84 8.19 -5.79
C GLN A 104 -9.26 7.11 -4.86
N THR A 105 -7.98 7.22 -4.49
CA THR A 105 -7.33 6.23 -3.62
C THR A 105 -7.98 6.21 -2.24
N HIS A 106 -8.26 7.38 -1.68
CA HIS A 106 -8.94 7.54 -0.40
C HIS A 106 -10.29 6.81 -0.40
N LYS A 107 -11.13 7.04 -1.42
CA LYS A 107 -12.45 6.39 -1.56
C LYS A 107 -12.37 4.85 -1.54
N LEU A 108 -11.31 4.27 -2.10
CA LEU A 108 -11.11 2.82 -2.07
C LEU A 108 -10.69 2.36 -0.67
N ALA A 109 -9.73 3.05 -0.06
CA ALA A 109 -9.18 2.71 1.25
C ALA A 109 -10.22 2.85 2.38
N SER A 110 -11.06 3.88 2.32
CA SER A 110 -12.06 4.21 3.35
C SER A 110 -13.34 3.37 3.29
N ARG A 111 -13.46 2.41 2.36
CA ARG A 111 -14.71 1.66 2.10
C ARG A 111 -15.35 1.01 3.33
N PHE A 112 -14.53 0.66 4.33
CA PHE A 112 -14.93 0.02 5.59
C PHE A 112 -14.59 0.87 6.82
N ILE A 113 -14.15 2.11 6.63
CA ILE A 113 -13.90 3.04 7.71
C ILE A 113 -15.17 3.83 7.94
N SER A 114 -15.79 3.64 9.10
CA SER A 114 -16.84 4.51 9.59
C SER A 114 -16.24 5.77 10.19
N ASP A 115 -16.94 6.89 9.97
CA ASP A 115 -16.69 8.18 10.63
C ASP A 115 -16.99 8.10 12.14
#